data_AF-A0AAE9E9I0-F1
#
_entry.id   AF-A0AAE9E9I0-F1
#
_cell.length_a   1.000
_cell.length_b   1.000
_cell.length_c   1.000
_cell.angle_alpha   90.00
_cell.angle_beta   90.00
_cell.angle_gamma   90.00
#
_symmetry.space_group_name_H-M   'P 1'
#
loop_
_entity.id
_entity.type
_entity.pdbx_description
1 polymer ?
#
loop_
_entity_poly.entity_id
_entity_poly.type
_entity_poly.pdbx_seq_one_letter_code
_entity_poly.pdbx_strand_id
1 'polypeptide(L)'
;MPIALLKFPTDLLREVFKLCDPFELYLSKYSKRTQKSIKSGGTKNWKLQFCGGNIIVASVDGLHYNFEVKKIDKLMPLINKMHVNQNFECLKKFPPKFRHQLDKFPKNILIASSFLFTIDQLLECTCVRIELWGSLLSNQDMAVFFQKRKKTRSFPNLRWLQIYSKNIDDKSPILETIPPIENDGNRRTRISFRADRIDNPVHVIKDNGTVGLLRVEMPIAILNFPTDLLREVFKLCDPFELYALSKCSKRTQKSIKSGGTKNWKLQFCGGNIIVASVDGLHYNFGRTENPDDYFKTKNAVGYGNYMSIEFGDPFDVFFYLIDTYRIRVVESLGIYFGSFEQFSKGARELIGRNIEIEQVYIEDTSEVKDVEKLMPLLNNMNITQKFVCLKQFPSKFRHQLDKFPTRILIHYSFWFNISQLLECTCVRIELQESILTNQDIDAFFQKWKKPGSFPNLRWLQIVSKKIDGKSPILGMIPPILHVSRPRSAVSWHADRVTDYVRVTKDNGRVGFLNVQLGTWSTLKFLVAPII
;
A
#
# COMPACT_ATOMS: atom_id res chain seq x y z
N MET A 1 -31.37 13.93 -16.64
CA MET A 1 -31.14 15.11 -17.53
C MET A 1 -31.50 14.73 -18.97
N PRO A 2 -32.41 15.45 -19.64
CA PRO A 2 -32.80 15.15 -21.02
C PRO A 2 -31.88 15.86 -22.02
N ILE A 3 -30.82 15.18 -22.47
CA ILE A 3 -29.83 15.72 -23.43
C ILE A 3 -30.49 16.07 -24.78
N ALA A 4 -30.02 17.15 -25.40
CA ALA A 4 -30.54 17.66 -26.67
C ALA A 4 -30.07 16.85 -27.88
N LEU A 5 -31.05 16.59 -28.74
CA LEU A 5 -31.03 15.88 -30.00
C LEU A 5 -32.17 16.57 -30.81
N LEU A 6 -32.10 16.88 -32.10
CA LEU A 6 -30.95 16.99 -33.02
C LEU A 6 -31.14 18.20 -33.97
N LYS A 7 -30.13 18.51 -34.79
CA LYS A 7 -30.36 19.10 -36.12
C LYS A 7 -30.69 17.97 -37.10
N PHE A 8 -31.96 17.78 -37.45
CA PHE A 8 -32.40 16.85 -38.51
C PHE A 8 -32.82 17.62 -39.78
N PRO A 9 -32.64 17.04 -40.99
CA PRO A 9 -33.25 17.56 -42.21
C PRO A 9 -34.78 17.50 -42.13
N THR A 10 -35.44 18.61 -42.48
CA THR A 10 -36.90 18.78 -42.37
C THR A 10 -37.68 17.77 -43.21
N ASP A 11 -37.11 17.31 -44.33
CA ASP A 11 -37.75 16.35 -45.24
C ASP A 11 -37.83 14.94 -44.64
N LEU A 12 -36.83 14.55 -43.85
CA LEU A 12 -36.80 13.25 -43.17
C LEU A 12 -37.86 13.18 -42.05
N LEU A 13 -38.05 14.29 -41.33
CA LEU A 13 -39.14 14.43 -40.36
C LEU A 13 -40.51 14.36 -41.04
N ARG A 14 -40.66 14.98 -42.22
CA ARG A 14 -41.90 14.91 -43.02
C ARG A 14 -42.24 13.48 -43.45
N GLU A 15 -41.24 12.67 -43.82
CA GLU A 15 -41.43 11.24 -44.11
C GLU A 15 -41.88 10.44 -42.87
N VAL A 16 -41.29 10.70 -41.70
CA VAL A 16 -41.69 10.04 -40.43
C VAL A 16 -43.14 10.40 -40.04
N PHE A 17 -43.54 11.67 -40.19
CA PHE A 17 -44.91 12.10 -39.87
C PHE A 17 -45.97 11.50 -40.81
N LYS A 18 -45.66 11.19 -42.08
CA LYS A 18 -46.57 10.47 -43.00
C LYS A 18 -46.88 9.03 -42.56
N LEU A 19 -46.10 8.45 -41.65
CA LEU A 19 -46.25 7.07 -41.17
C LEU A 19 -47.02 6.98 -39.84
N CYS A 20 -47.47 8.12 -39.31
CA CYS A 20 -48.16 8.25 -38.02
C CYS A 20 -49.63 8.66 -38.22
N ASP A 21 -50.52 8.26 -37.31
CA ASP A 21 -51.94 8.65 -37.37
C ASP A 21 -52.22 10.01 -36.71
N PRO A 22 -53.08 10.87 -37.28
CA PRO A 22 -53.45 12.15 -36.67
C PRO A 22 -54.77 12.02 -35.89
N PHE A 23 -54.72 11.91 -34.56
CA PHE A 23 -55.91 12.07 -33.72
C PHE A 23 -55.68 13.05 -32.55
N GLU A 24 -56.69 13.92 -32.37
CA GLU A 24 -56.90 14.88 -31.28
C GLU A 24 -55.70 15.55 -30.60
N LEU A 25 -55.05 16.39 -31.39
CA LEU A 25 -54.40 17.61 -30.90
C LEU A 25 -55.43 18.47 -30.12
N TYR A 26 -55.46 18.37 -28.79
CA TYR A 26 -56.30 19.19 -27.88
C TYR A 26 -55.81 20.66 -27.85
N LEU A 27 -55.95 21.35 -28.99
CA LEU A 27 -55.38 22.67 -29.27
C LEU A 27 -56.17 23.84 -28.66
N SER A 28 -57.28 23.57 -27.97
CA SER A 28 -58.19 24.56 -27.40
C SER A 28 -57.62 25.34 -26.21
N LYS A 29 -56.52 24.88 -25.59
CA LYS A 29 -55.88 25.53 -24.43
C LYS A 29 -54.60 26.33 -24.72
N TYR A 30 -54.19 26.48 -25.98
CA TYR A 30 -52.94 27.19 -26.33
C TYR A 30 -53.15 28.45 -27.17
N SER A 31 -52.34 29.47 -26.92
CA SER A 31 -52.45 30.77 -27.60
C SER A 31 -52.34 30.65 -29.12
N LYS A 32 -53.00 31.56 -29.85
CA LYS A 32 -52.94 31.67 -31.33
C LYS A 32 -51.50 31.75 -31.87
N ARG A 33 -50.54 32.23 -31.06
CA ARG A 33 -49.10 32.31 -31.39
C ARG A 33 -48.46 30.92 -31.54
N THR A 34 -48.82 29.98 -30.68
CA THR A 34 -48.29 28.60 -30.70
C THR A 34 -48.80 27.81 -31.91
N GLN A 35 -50.10 27.95 -32.22
CA GLN A 35 -50.72 27.33 -33.40
C GLN A 35 -50.12 27.83 -34.73
N LYS A 36 -49.76 29.12 -34.81
CA LYS A 36 -49.17 29.72 -36.01
C LYS A 36 -47.74 29.22 -36.27
N SER A 37 -46.94 29.05 -35.21
CA SER A 37 -45.55 28.55 -35.31
C SER A 37 -45.44 27.08 -35.77
N ILE A 38 -46.42 26.23 -35.44
CA ILE A 38 -46.44 24.82 -35.90
C ILE A 38 -46.69 24.75 -37.41
N LYS A 39 -47.52 25.64 -37.97
CA LYS A 39 -47.80 25.67 -39.41
C LYS A 39 -46.69 26.30 -40.27
N SER A 40 -45.73 27.03 -39.68
CA SER A 40 -44.75 27.84 -40.42
C SER A 40 -43.34 27.26 -40.52
N GLY A 41 -43.13 25.97 -40.19
CA GLY A 41 -41.90 25.23 -40.54
C GLY A 41 -40.58 25.73 -39.95
N GLY A 42 -40.61 26.52 -38.87
CA GLY A 42 -39.41 27.11 -38.26
C GLY A 42 -38.53 26.09 -37.54
N THR A 43 -37.20 26.19 -37.73
CA THR A 43 -36.21 25.31 -37.09
C THR A 43 -36.24 25.41 -35.57
N LYS A 44 -36.61 24.31 -34.91
CA LYS A 44 -36.56 24.13 -33.45
C LYS A 44 -35.93 22.78 -33.09
N ASN A 45 -35.49 22.60 -31.85
CA ASN A 45 -34.82 21.39 -31.41
C ASN A 45 -35.84 20.24 -31.23
N TRP A 46 -35.87 19.29 -32.17
CA TRP A 46 -36.74 18.11 -32.13
C TRP A 46 -36.00 16.89 -31.54
N LYS A 47 -36.41 16.46 -30.35
CA LYS A 47 -36.02 15.17 -29.78
C LYS A 47 -37.03 14.10 -30.21
N LEU A 48 -36.61 12.94 -30.73
CA LEU A 48 -37.47 11.76 -30.84
C LEU A 48 -37.02 10.69 -29.83
N GLN A 49 -37.99 10.07 -29.16
CA GLN A 49 -37.82 8.92 -28.27
C GLN A 49 -38.88 7.88 -28.62
N PHE A 50 -38.51 6.61 -28.76
CA PHE A 50 -39.44 5.53 -29.08
C PHE A 50 -39.90 4.85 -27.78
N CYS A 51 -41.19 4.96 -27.46
CA CYS A 51 -41.77 4.35 -26.27
C CYS A 51 -42.60 3.12 -26.64
N GLY A 52 -42.71 2.16 -25.72
CA GLY A 52 -43.39 0.89 -26.00
C GLY A 52 -44.86 1.05 -26.39
N GLY A 53 -45.32 0.25 -27.36
CA GLY A 53 -46.70 0.27 -27.85
C GLY A 53 -46.95 1.36 -28.88
N ASN A 54 -46.55 1.11 -30.14
CA ASN A 54 -46.72 1.96 -31.34
C ASN A 54 -46.25 3.43 -31.27
N ILE A 55 -45.86 3.98 -30.11
CA ILE A 55 -45.76 5.43 -29.91
C ILE A 55 -44.34 5.98 -30.10
N ILE A 56 -44.18 6.94 -31.00
CA ILE A 56 -43.06 7.89 -31.04
C ILE A 56 -43.40 9.05 -30.13
N VAL A 57 -42.50 9.41 -29.22
CA VAL A 57 -42.56 10.66 -28.46
C VAL A 57 -41.64 11.67 -29.13
N ALA A 58 -42.16 12.73 -29.74
CA ALA A 58 -41.36 13.89 -30.11
C ALA A 58 -41.42 14.94 -29.00
N SER A 59 -40.32 15.66 -28.75
CA SER A 59 -40.29 16.80 -27.84
C SER A 59 -39.69 18.03 -28.51
N VAL A 60 -40.36 19.17 -28.31
CA VAL A 60 -39.98 20.49 -28.83
C VAL A 60 -40.08 21.49 -27.68
N ASP A 61 -38.98 22.19 -27.38
CA ASP A 61 -38.87 23.21 -26.32
C ASP A 61 -39.41 22.76 -24.94
N GLY A 62 -39.31 21.47 -24.61
CA GLY A 62 -39.78 20.89 -23.35
C GLY A 62 -41.24 20.42 -23.32
N LEU A 63 -42.00 20.65 -24.39
CA LEU A 63 -43.30 20.01 -24.61
C LEU A 63 -43.09 18.61 -25.21
N HIS A 64 -43.98 17.67 -24.91
CA HIS A 64 -43.92 16.27 -25.36
C HIS A 64 -45.18 15.90 -26.17
N TYR A 65 -45.01 15.18 -27.27
CA TYR A 65 -46.05 14.82 -28.24
C TYR A 65 -45.94 13.34 -28.58
N ASN A 66 -47.03 12.58 -28.49
CA ASN A 66 -47.08 11.14 -28.75
C ASN A 66 -47.72 10.86 -30.12
N PHE A 67 -47.11 10.01 -30.95
CA PHE A 67 -47.56 9.69 -32.31
C PHE A 67 -47.65 8.18 -32.52
N GLU A 68 -48.80 7.66 -32.96
CA GLU A 68 -48.96 6.22 -33.17
C GLU A 68 -48.52 5.77 -34.57
N VAL A 69 -47.56 4.82 -34.65
CA VAL A 69 -46.93 4.32 -35.87
C VAL A 69 -47.58 3.02 -36.36
N LYS A 70 -48.20 3.09 -37.54
CA LYS A 70 -48.94 1.94 -38.12
C LYS A 70 -48.06 0.91 -38.86
N LYS A 71 -46.84 1.26 -39.29
CA LYS A 71 -45.99 0.40 -40.16
C LYS A 71 -44.51 0.40 -39.77
N ILE A 72 -44.14 -0.35 -38.72
CA ILE A 72 -42.79 -0.37 -38.15
C ILE A 72 -41.70 -0.88 -39.12
N ASP A 73 -42.03 -1.79 -40.05
CA ASP A 73 -41.04 -2.33 -40.99
C ASP A 73 -40.52 -1.29 -41.99
N LYS A 74 -41.27 -0.19 -42.20
CA LYS A 74 -40.85 0.95 -43.02
C LYS A 74 -40.03 2.00 -42.24
N LEU A 75 -39.94 1.87 -40.93
CA LEU A 75 -39.29 2.83 -40.04
C LEU A 75 -37.77 2.58 -39.92
N MET A 76 -37.33 1.32 -39.91
CA MET A 76 -35.91 0.97 -39.72
C MET A 76 -34.97 1.50 -40.82
N PRO A 77 -35.32 1.49 -42.12
CA PRO A 77 -34.49 2.10 -43.17
C PRO A 77 -34.36 3.63 -43.03
N LEU A 78 -35.32 4.29 -42.36
CA LEU A 78 -35.21 5.71 -42.00
C LEU A 78 -34.31 5.88 -40.76
N ILE A 79 -34.37 4.99 -39.78
CA ILE A 79 -33.50 5.01 -38.58
C ILE A 79 -32.02 4.90 -38.93
N ASN A 80 -31.62 4.04 -39.88
CA ASN A 80 -30.22 3.98 -40.33
C ASN A 80 -29.76 5.32 -40.97
N LYS A 81 -30.66 6.01 -41.70
CA LYS A 81 -30.43 7.37 -42.25
C LYS A 81 -30.46 8.48 -41.18
N MET A 82 -31.00 8.21 -40.00
CA MET A 82 -31.11 9.18 -38.90
C MET A 82 -29.83 9.31 -38.05
N HIS A 83 -28.77 8.53 -38.31
CA HIS A 83 -27.47 8.64 -37.63
C HIS A 83 -27.56 8.78 -36.09
N VAL A 84 -28.41 7.96 -35.47
CA VAL A 84 -28.64 7.96 -34.01
C VAL A 84 -27.32 7.66 -33.29
N ASN A 85 -26.79 8.62 -32.53
CA ASN A 85 -25.44 8.57 -31.97
C ASN A 85 -25.39 8.40 -30.44
N GLN A 86 -26.51 8.58 -29.72
CA GLN A 86 -26.59 8.44 -28.27
C GLN A 86 -27.35 7.20 -27.83
N ASN A 87 -28.70 7.21 -27.86
CA ASN A 87 -29.52 6.13 -27.34
C ASN A 87 -30.45 5.57 -28.44
N PHE A 88 -30.56 4.25 -28.51
CA PHE A 88 -31.57 3.56 -29.32
C PHE A 88 -32.33 2.55 -28.46
N GLU A 89 -33.64 2.75 -28.35
CA GLU A 89 -34.53 1.93 -27.53
C GLU A 89 -35.66 1.39 -28.42
N CYS A 90 -35.79 0.07 -28.50
CA CYS A 90 -36.81 -0.59 -29.32
C CYS A 90 -37.55 -1.66 -28.50
N LEU A 91 -38.73 -1.30 -28.00
CA LEU A 91 -39.51 -2.10 -27.06
C LEU A 91 -40.57 -3.02 -27.71
N LYS A 92 -40.57 -3.16 -29.04
CA LYS A 92 -41.58 -3.93 -29.79
C LYS A 92 -41.01 -5.20 -30.43
N LYS A 93 -41.85 -6.24 -30.57
CA LYS A 93 -41.56 -7.45 -31.35
C LYS A 93 -41.52 -7.14 -32.85
N PHE A 94 -40.41 -7.46 -33.51
CA PHE A 94 -40.30 -7.46 -34.96
C PHE A 94 -41.01 -8.68 -35.58
N PRO A 95 -41.47 -8.62 -36.85
CA PRO A 95 -41.97 -9.80 -37.56
C PRO A 95 -40.89 -10.88 -37.72
N PRO A 96 -41.22 -12.19 -37.72
CA PRO A 96 -40.23 -13.27 -37.83
C PRO A 96 -39.38 -13.28 -39.11
N LYS A 97 -39.86 -12.62 -40.18
CA LYS A 97 -39.17 -12.51 -41.48
C LYS A 97 -38.27 -11.27 -41.59
N PHE A 98 -38.26 -10.39 -40.59
CA PHE A 98 -37.46 -9.16 -40.61
C PHE A 98 -35.98 -9.50 -40.41
N ARG A 99 -35.10 -9.03 -41.30
CA ARG A 99 -33.63 -9.13 -41.16
C ARG A 99 -33.04 -7.78 -41.55
N HIS A 100 -32.40 -7.08 -40.61
CA HIS A 100 -31.74 -5.81 -40.91
C HIS A 100 -30.54 -5.62 -39.98
N GLN A 101 -29.46 -5.06 -40.52
CA GLN A 101 -28.26 -4.69 -39.77
C GLN A 101 -28.31 -3.19 -39.40
N LEU A 102 -27.62 -2.81 -38.33
CA LEU A 102 -27.38 -1.41 -37.96
C LEU A 102 -26.07 -0.96 -38.59
N ASP A 103 -26.12 -0.03 -39.54
CA ASP A 103 -24.92 0.41 -40.28
C ASP A 103 -23.95 1.23 -39.42
N LYS A 104 -24.44 1.77 -38.29
CA LYS A 104 -23.65 2.45 -37.24
C LYS A 104 -24.27 2.16 -35.87
N PHE A 105 -23.44 1.88 -34.88
CA PHE A 105 -23.87 1.64 -33.52
C PHE A 105 -23.96 2.94 -32.68
N PRO A 106 -25.08 3.20 -31.98
CA PRO A 106 -25.18 4.28 -30.99
C PRO A 106 -24.40 3.93 -29.71
N LYS A 107 -24.20 4.92 -28.82
CA LYS A 107 -23.55 4.67 -27.51
C LYS A 107 -24.34 3.69 -26.62
N ASN A 108 -25.65 3.74 -26.62
CA ASN A 108 -26.50 2.89 -25.78
C ASN A 108 -27.62 2.22 -26.61
N ILE A 109 -27.81 0.92 -26.43
CA ILE A 109 -28.81 0.09 -27.11
C ILE A 109 -29.67 -0.65 -26.08
N LEU A 110 -30.99 -0.62 -26.27
CA LEU A 110 -31.95 -1.50 -25.60
C LEU A 110 -32.93 -2.06 -26.64
N ILE A 111 -32.98 -3.38 -26.81
CA ILE A 111 -33.86 -4.07 -27.77
C ILE A 111 -34.64 -5.16 -27.03
N ALA A 112 -35.96 -5.00 -26.92
CA ALA A 112 -36.82 -5.92 -26.15
C ALA A 112 -37.17 -7.24 -26.88
N SER A 113 -36.79 -7.38 -28.15
CA SER A 113 -37.04 -8.56 -28.97
C SER A 113 -35.88 -8.78 -29.95
N SER A 114 -34.72 -9.04 -29.37
CA SER A 114 -33.40 -9.15 -29.99
C SER A 114 -33.10 -10.51 -30.62
N PHE A 115 -34.13 -11.26 -31.05
CA PHE A 115 -33.96 -12.55 -31.73
C PHE A 115 -33.21 -12.44 -33.08
N LEU A 116 -33.04 -11.22 -33.57
CA LEU A 116 -32.30 -10.86 -34.78
C LEU A 116 -30.86 -10.36 -34.52
N PHE A 117 -30.48 -10.18 -33.25
CA PHE A 117 -29.17 -9.65 -32.88
C PHE A 117 -28.17 -10.80 -32.77
N THR A 118 -27.29 -10.94 -33.77
CA THR A 118 -26.37 -12.08 -33.88
C THR A 118 -25.12 -11.91 -33.01
N ILE A 119 -24.36 -13.00 -32.83
CA ILE A 119 -23.06 -12.95 -32.17
C ILE A 119 -22.08 -12.04 -32.92
N ASP A 120 -22.09 -12.04 -34.25
CA ASP A 120 -21.23 -11.16 -35.06
C ASP A 120 -21.54 -9.68 -34.82
N GLN A 121 -22.83 -9.31 -34.78
CA GLN A 121 -23.24 -7.94 -34.43
C GLN A 121 -22.84 -7.55 -33.00
N LEU A 122 -22.94 -8.48 -32.05
CA LEU A 122 -22.46 -8.27 -30.68
C LEU A 122 -20.94 -8.11 -30.64
N LEU A 123 -20.22 -8.81 -31.52
CA LEU A 123 -18.76 -8.76 -31.65
C LEU A 123 -18.25 -7.53 -32.41
N GLU A 124 -19.13 -6.76 -33.06
CA GLU A 124 -18.82 -5.51 -33.77
C GLU A 124 -19.36 -4.26 -33.06
N CYS A 125 -20.26 -4.40 -32.08
CA CYS A 125 -20.85 -3.30 -31.32
C CYS A 125 -19.78 -2.46 -30.60
N THR A 126 -19.61 -1.19 -30.99
CA THR A 126 -18.72 -0.22 -30.31
C THR A 126 -19.35 0.44 -29.07
N CYS A 127 -20.41 -0.19 -28.56
CA CYS A 127 -21.44 0.32 -27.67
C CYS A 127 -20.95 0.42 -26.21
N VAL A 128 -21.47 1.39 -25.45
CA VAL A 128 -21.21 1.57 -24.01
C VAL A 128 -22.18 0.77 -23.15
N ARG A 129 -23.47 0.75 -23.54
CA ARG A 129 -24.53 -0.04 -22.90
C ARG A 129 -25.28 -0.85 -23.96
N ILE A 130 -25.44 -2.15 -23.71
CA ILE A 130 -26.19 -3.07 -24.56
C ILE A 130 -27.19 -3.82 -23.68
N GLU A 131 -28.46 -3.80 -24.03
CA GLU A 131 -29.51 -4.61 -23.42
C GLU A 131 -30.34 -5.33 -24.48
N LEU A 132 -30.35 -6.65 -24.44
CA LEU A 132 -30.95 -7.52 -25.44
C LEU A 132 -31.92 -8.47 -24.74
N TRP A 133 -33.22 -8.28 -24.93
CA TRP A 133 -34.24 -9.16 -24.38
C TRP A 133 -34.87 -10.01 -25.48
N GLY A 134 -35.28 -11.24 -25.18
CA GLY A 134 -35.83 -12.17 -26.17
C GLY A 134 -34.82 -12.54 -27.26
N SER A 135 -33.55 -12.66 -26.90
CA SER A 135 -32.46 -13.04 -27.80
C SER A 135 -32.50 -14.53 -28.17
N LEU A 136 -31.77 -14.90 -29.22
CA LEU A 136 -31.45 -16.28 -29.60
C LEU A 136 -29.99 -16.67 -29.32
N LEU A 137 -29.16 -15.75 -28.82
CA LEU A 137 -27.77 -16.03 -28.45
C LEU A 137 -27.69 -17.21 -27.47
N SER A 138 -26.77 -18.13 -27.72
CA SER A 138 -26.56 -19.35 -26.95
C SER A 138 -25.38 -19.25 -25.98
N ASN A 139 -25.20 -20.27 -25.15
CA ASN A 139 -24.00 -20.42 -24.33
C ASN A 139 -22.70 -20.43 -25.15
N GLN A 140 -22.73 -21.04 -26.35
CA GLN A 140 -21.58 -21.07 -27.25
C GLN A 140 -21.26 -19.66 -27.80
N ASP A 141 -22.29 -18.88 -28.15
CA ASP A 141 -22.10 -17.50 -28.59
C ASP A 141 -21.48 -16.62 -27.50
N MET A 142 -21.94 -16.79 -26.25
CA MET A 142 -21.36 -16.09 -25.10
C MET A 142 -19.91 -16.50 -24.85
N ALA A 143 -19.56 -17.79 -25.00
CA ALA A 143 -18.18 -18.25 -24.92
C ALA A 143 -17.27 -17.58 -25.97
N VAL A 144 -17.73 -17.49 -27.22
CA VAL A 144 -17.01 -16.79 -28.30
C VAL A 144 -16.84 -15.30 -27.97
N PHE A 145 -17.89 -14.63 -27.46
CA PHE A 145 -17.83 -13.24 -26.99
C PHE A 145 -16.74 -13.04 -25.93
N PHE A 146 -16.74 -13.85 -24.87
CA PHE A 146 -15.75 -13.74 -23.80
C PHE A 146 -14.33 -14.07 -24.26
N GLN A 147 -14.14 -15.11 -25.08
CA GLN A 147 -12.82 -15.47 -25.61
C GLN A 147 -12.25 -14.37 -26.51
N LYS A 148 -13.06 -13.79 -27.40
CA LYS A 148 -12.62 -12.69 -28.27
C LYS A 148 -12.29 -11.44 -27.44
N ARG A 149 -13.09 -11.10 -26.43
CA ARG A 149 -12.80 -10.01 -25.47
C ARG A 149 -11.48 -10.24 -24.72
N LYS A 150 -11.23 -11.46 -24.21
CA LYS A 150 -9.99 -11.83 -23.49
C LYS A 150 -8.74 -11.74 -24.39
N LYS A 151 -8.84 -12.16 -25.66
CA LYS A 151 -7.69 -12.18 -26.59
C LYS A 151 -7.32 -10.82 -27.20
N THR A 152 -8.25 -9.89 -27.38
CA THR A 152 -8.05 -8.77 -28.34
C THR A 152 -8.15 -7.35 -27.77
N ARG A 153 -8.46 -7.15 -26.48
CA ARG A 153 -8.89 -5.85 -25.91
C ARG A 153 -10.09 -5.21 -26.64
N SER A 154 -10.82 -5.96 -27.48
CA SER A 154 -12.04 -5.47 -28.12
C SER A 154 -13.08 -5.07 -27.07
N PHE A 155 -13.97 -4.14 -27.46
CA PHE A 155 -15.00 -3.52 -26.59
C PHE A 155 -14.46 -2.61 -25.47
N PRO A 156 -13.51 -1.68 -25.74
CA PRO A 156 -12.98 -0.76 -24.70
C PRO A 156 -14.05 0.18 -24.12
N ASN A 157 -15.15 0.40 -24.84
CA ASN A 157 -16.24 1.29 -24.44
C ASN A 157 -17.32 0.59 -23.59
N LEU A 158 -17.42 -0.74 -23.62
CA LEU A 158 -18.56 -1.49 -23.10
C LEU A 158 -18.54 -1.60 -21.57
N ARG A 159 -19.43 -0.84 -20.91
CA ARG A 159 -19.59 -0.76 -19.45
C ARG A 159 -20.79 -1.55 -18.93
N TRP A 160 -21.81 -1.73 -19.76
CA TRP A 160 -23.01 -2.49 -19.43
C TRP A 160 -23.40 -3.43 -20.56
N LEU A 161 -23.66 -4.68 -20.22
CA LEU A 161 -24.24 -5.68 -21.10
C LEU A 161 -25.38 -6.36 -20.34
N GLN A 162 -26.45 -6.74 -21.02
CA GLN A 162 -27.51 -7.54 -20.44
C GLN A 162 -28.19 -8.34 -21.55
N ILE A 163 -28.30 -9.64 -21.37
CA ILE A 163 -28.86 -10.56 -22.36
C ILE A 163 -29.87 -11.47 -21.65
N TYR A 164 -31.10 -11.46 -22.15
CA TYR A 164 -32.11 -12.45 -21.85
C TYR A 164 -32.32 -13.29 -23.10
N SER A 165 -31.86 -14.54 -23.06
CA SER A 165 -32.04 -15.52 -24.13
C SER A 165 -32.72 -16.76 -23.56
N LYS A 166 -33.53 -17.40 -24.38
CA LYS A 166 -34.09 -18.74 -24.07
C LYS A 166 -33.10 -19.88 -24.40
N ASN A 167 -31.99 -19.56 -25.08
CA ASN A 167 -30.97 -20.51 -25.54
C ASN A 167 -29.70 -20.49 -24.65
N ILE A 168 -29.74 -19.78 -23.52
CA ILE A 168 -28.69 -19.76 -22.50
C ILE A 168 -29.18 -20.66 -21.35
N ASP A 169 -28.52 -21.80 -21.16
CA ASP A 169 -28.76 -22.73 -20.06
C ASP A 169 -27.65 -22.67 -18.99
N ASP A 170 -27.88 -23.37 -17.89
CA ASP A 170 -27.04 -23.41 -16.71
C ASP A 170 -26.00 -24.55 -16.69
N LYS A 171 -25.93 -25.37 -17.74
CA LYS A 171 -25.13 -26.62 -17.79
C LYS A 171 -23.88 -26.54 -18.65
N SER A 172 -23.55 -25.36 -19.18
CA SER A 172 -22.37 -25.17 -20.02
C SER A 172 -21.09 -25.07 -19.18
N PRO A 173 -20.02 -25.85 -19.49
CA PRO A 173 -18.77 -25.87 -18.71
C PRO A 173 -18.02 -24.51 -18.71
N ILE A 174 -18.39 -23.58 -19.59
CA ILE A 174 -17.88 -22.19 -19.57
C ILE A 174 -18.28 -21.43 -18.30
N LEU A 175 -19.27 -21.91 -17.54
CA LEU A 175 -19.76 -21.30 -16.29
C LEU A 175 -19.20 -21.93 -15.01
N GLU A 176 -18.31 -22.92 -15.09
CA GLU A 176 -17.74 -23.68 -13.94
C GLU A 176 -16.92 -22.85 -12.93
N THR A 177 -16.69 -21.55 -13.19
CA THR A 177 -16.10 -20.61 -12.21
C THR A 177 -17.12 -20.05 -11.22
N ILE A 178 -18.39 -20.49 -11.29
CA ILE A 178 -19.45 -20.15 -10.35
C ILE A 178 -19.81 -21.43 -9.56
N PRO A 179 -19.85 -21.41 -8.21
CA PRO A 179 -20.16 -22.61 -7.44
C PRO A 179 -21.60 -23.11 -7.71
N PRO A 180 -21.85 -24.43 -7.62
CA PRO A 180 -23.20 -24.99 -7.66
C PRO A 180 -24.00 -24.52 -6.44
N ILE A 181 -25.34 -24.55 -6.46
CA ILE A 181 -26.12 -25.69 -5.95
C ILE A 181 -27.61 -25.50 -6.30
N GLU A 182 -28.28 -26.65 -6.46
CA GLU A 182 -29.73 -26.94 -6.49
C GLU A 182 -30.70 -26.11 -7.35
N ASN A 183 -31.69 -26.84 -7.85
CA ASN A 183 -32.48 -26.50 -9.02
C ASN A 183 -33.96 -26.56 -8.65
N ASP A 184 -34.62 -25.40 -8.59
CA ASP A 184 -36.07 -25.32 -8.43
C ASP A 184 -36.75 -24.63 -9.63
N GLY A 185 -37.13 -25.47 -10.60
CA GLY A 185 -38.49 -25.43 -11.13
C GLY A 185 -38.84 -24.42 -12.22
N ASN A 186 -38.18 -23.25 -12.35
CA ASN A 186 -38.70 -22.18 -13.21
C ASN A 186 -37.73 -21.66 -14.30
N ARG A 187 -38.22 -21.64 -15.56
CA ARG A 187 -37.37 -21.49 -16.77
C ARG A 187 -37.36 -20.06 -17.32
N ARG A 188 -36.29 -19.32 -17.03
CA ARG A 188 -35.61 -18.33 -17.90
C ARG A 188 -34.25 -17.98 -17.30
N THR A 189 -33.25 -17.77 -18.16
CA THR A 189 -31.88 -17.44 -17.71
C THR A 189 -31.55 -16.01 -18.06
N ARG A 190 -31.17 -15.22 -17.05
CA ARG A 190 -30.74 -13.83 -17.18
C ARG A 190 -29.23 -13.74 -17.02
N ILE A 191 -28.58 -12.94 -17.87
CA ILE A 191 -27.21 -12.48 -17.63
C ILE A 191 -27.20 -10.95 -17.71
N SER A 192 -26.68 -10.29 -16.67
CA SER A 192 -26.50 -8.83 -16.59
C SER A 192 -25.07 -8.49 -16.19
N PHE A 193 -24.58 -7.30 -16.57
CA PHE A 193 -23.24 -6.81 -16.26
C PHE A 193 -23.32 -5.32 -15.89
N ARG A 194 -22.76 -4.94 -14.74
CA ARG A 194 -22.79 -3.56 -14.21
C ARG A 194 -21.40 -3.10 -13.78
N ALA A 195 -20.76 -2.24 -14.56
CA ALA A 195 -19.46 -1.63 -14.22
C ALA A 195 -19.63 -0.24 -13.56
N ASP A 196 -20.35 -0.19 -12.43
CA ASP A 196 -20.70 1.07 -11.73
C ASP A 196 -19.89 1.29 -10.44
N ARG A 197 -18.56 1.08 -10.48
CA ARG A 197 -17.55 1.75 -9.64
C ARG A 197 -16.14 1.34 -10.08
N ILE A 198 -15.16 2.13 -9.65
CA ILE A 198 -13.74 1.90 -9.88
C ILE A 198 -13.37 0.59 -9.17
N ASP A 199 -12.66 -0.30 -9.89
CA ASP A 199 -12.18 -1.63 -9.47
C ASP A 199 -13.25 -2.76 -9.26
N ASN A 200 -13.55 -3.47 -10.37
CA ASN A 200 -14.03 -4.86 -10.55
C ASN A 200 -14.93 -5.51 -9.46
N PRO A 201 -16.16 -5.99 -9.78
CA PRO A 201 -16.29 -7.26 -10.54
C PRO A 201 -17.51 -7.36 -11.49
N VAL A 202 -17.66 -8.49 -12.19
CA VAL A 202 -18.86 -8.83 -12.98
C VAL A 202 -19.88 -9.57 -12.11
N HIS A 203 -21.10 -9.03 -11.99
CA HIS A 203 -22.21 -9.63 -11.24
C HIS A 203 -23.17 -10.42 -12.15
N VAL A 204 -23.08 -11.74 -12.16
CA VAL A 204 -24.10 -12.60 -12.79
C VAL A 204 -25.26 -12.77 -11.82
N ILE A 205 -26.46 -12.33 -12.20
CA ILE A 205 -27.67 -12.38 -11.36
C ILE A 205 -28.65 -13.38 -11.99
N LYS A 206 -28.92 -14.50 -11.30
CA LYS A 206 -29.93 -15.49 -11.69
C LYS A 206 -31.33 -15.05 -11.24
N ASP A 207 -32.38 -15.55 -11.89
CA ASP A 207 -33.77 -15.15 -11.64
C ASP A 207 -34.33 -15.61 -10.27
N ASN A 208 -33.59 -16.44 -9.52
CA ASN A 208 -33.85 -16.80 -8.11
C ASN A 208 -33.14 -15.88 -7.09
N GLY A 209 -32.47 -14.82 -7.54
CA GLY A 209 -31.78 -13.86 -6.67
C GLY A 209 -30.32 -14.21 -6.31
N THR A 210 -29.81 -15.38 -6.71
CA THR A 210 -28.41 -15.74 -6.47
C THR A 210 -27.46 -14.86 -7.30
N VAL A 211 -26.45 -14.28 -6.66
CA VAL A 211 -25.41 -13.44 -7.29
C VAL A 211 -24.08 -14.19 -7.35
N GLY A 212 -23.59 -14.47 -8.56
CA GLY A 212 -22.24 -14.98 -8.80
C GLY A 212 -21.25 -13.86 -9.11
N LEU A 213 -20.08 -13.85 -8.46
CA LEU A 213 -18.98 -12.93 -8.75
C LEU A 213 -18.04 -13.52 -9.81
N LEU A 214 -18.02 -12.94 -11.01
CA LEU A 214 -16.95 -13.13 -11.98
C LEU A 214 -15.89 -12.04 -11.75
N ARG A 215 -14.78 -12.40 -11.10
CA ARG A 215 -13.63 -11.48 -10.93
C ARG A 215 -12.88 -11.37 -12.26
N VAL A 216 -13.30 -10.44 -13.11
CA VAL A 216 -12.52 -10.01 -14.29
C VAL A 216 -11.72 -8.79 -13.87
N GLU A 217 -10.47 -8.99 -13.50
CA GLU A 217 -9.58 -7.88 -13.15
C GLU A 217 -9.21 -7.11 -14.43
N MET A 218 -9.72 -5.88 -14.56
CA MET A 218 -9.19 -4.92 -15.53
C MET A 218 -7.86 -4.36 -15.00
N PRO A 219 -6.70 -4.66 -15.61
CA PRO A 219 -5.44 -4.11 -15.14
C PRO A 219 -5.36 -2.62 -15.51
N ILE A 220 -5.39 -1.75 -14.50
CA ILE A 220 -4.96 -0.36 -14.68
C ILE A 220 -3.48 -0.41 -15.10
N ALA A 221 -3.18 0.15 -16.26
CA ALA A 221 -1.81 0.20 -16.76
C ALA A 221 -1.02 1.31 -16.04
N ILE A 222 -0.77 1.14 -14.73
CA ILE A 222 -0.11 2.11 -13.84
C ILE A 222 1.15 2.70 -14.50
N LEU A 223 2.00 1.85 -15.09
CA LEU A 223 3.25 2.23 -15.76
C LEU A 223 3.09 3.10 -17.04
N ASN A 224 1.86 3.35 -17.50
CA ASN A 224 1.56 4.27 -18.60
C ASN A 224 1.17 5.68 -18.11
N PHE A 225 1.03 5.90 -16.79
CA PHE A 225 0.83 7.24 -16.25
C PHE A 225 2.10 8.10 -16.37
N PRO A 226 1.96 9.43 -16.50
CA PRO A 226 3.10 10.35 -16.41
C PRO A 226 3.86 10.18 -15.09
N THR A 227 5.17 10.45 -15.10
CA THR A 227 6.06 10.24 -13.95
C THR A 227 5.61 10.99 -12.70
N ASP A 228 5.05 12.20 -12.84
CA ASP A 228 4.55 12.97 -11.70
C ASP A 228 3.28 12.35 -11.09
N LEU A 229 2.37 11.84 -11.92
CA LEU A 229 1.19 11.12 -11.43
C LEU A 229 1.58 9.79 -10.77
N LEU A 230 2.53 9.06 -11.34
CA LEU A 230 3.14 7.88 -10.71
C LEU A 230 3.74 8.21 -9.34
N ARG A 231 4.41 9.35 -9.22
CA ARG A 231 4.99 9.82 -7.95
C ARG A 231 3.92 10.03 -6.89
N GLU A 232 2.84 10.75 -7.22
CA GLU A 232 1.75 10.96 -6.26
C GLU A 232 1.03 9.66 -5.88
N VAL A 233 0.85 8.72 -6.81
CA VAL A 233 0.31 7.38 -6.50
C VAL A 233 1.23 6.65 -5.51
N PHE A 234 2.54 6.59 -5.74
CA PHE A 234 3.47 5.88 -4.84
C PHE A 234 3.65 6.53 -3.47
N LYS A 235 3.33 7.83 -3.30
CA LYS A 235 3.24 8.45 -1.98
C LYS A 235 2.05 7.94 -1.17
N LEU A 236 0.92 7.66 -1.82
CA LEU A 236 -0.27 7.15 -1.16
C LEU A 236 -0.14 5.68 -0.77
N CYS A 237 0.66 4.91 -1.53
CA CYS A 237 0.89 3.50 -1.21
C CYS A 237 1.59 3.27 0.13
N ASP A 238 1.18 2.17 0.77
CA ASP A 238 1.84 1.61 1.95
C ASP A 238 3.08 0.76 1.55
N PRO A 239 3.90 0.29 2.50
CA PRO A 239 5.12 -0.44 2.18
C PRO A 239 4.85 -1.85 1.64
N PHE A 240 3.73 -2.48 2.00
CA PHE A 240 3.33 -3.79 1.51
C PHE A 240 2.86 -3.71 0.05
N GLU A 241 2.07 -2.68 -0.28
CA GLU A 241 1.69 -2.36 -1.66
C GLU A 241 2.91 -2.06 -2.52
N LEU A 242 3.84 -1.21 -2.04
CA LEU A 242 5.07 -0.90 -2.75
C LEU A 242 5.97 -2.14 -2.92
N TYR A 243 6.07 -3.02 -1.93
CA TYR A 243 6.82 -4.28 -2.05
C TYR A 243 6.22 -5.20 -3.10
N ALA A 244 4.92 -5.50 -3.03
CA ALA A 244 4.23 -6.34 -4.00
C ALA A 244 4.38 -5.77 -5.43
N LEU A 245 4.18 -4.46 -5.57
CA LEU A 245 4.33 -3.75 -6.83
C LEU A 245 5.77 -3.77 -7.36
N SER A 246 6.78 -3.70 -6.49
CA SER A 246 8.20 -3.79 -6.86
C SER A 246 8.59 -5.18 -7.39
N LYS A 247 7.95 -6.24 -6.87
CA LYS A 247 8.13 -7.63 -7.32
C LYS A 247 7.55 -7.90 -8.70
N CYS A 248 6.54 -7.13 -9.15
CA CYS A 248 5.94 -7.31 -10.48
C CYS A 248 6.93 -7.11 -11.64
N SER A 249 7.87 -6.14 -11.55
CA SER A 249 8.93 -6.00 -12.56
C SER A 249 10.08 -5.07 -12.12
N LYS A 250 11.26 -5.25 -12.72
CA LYS A 250 12.40 -4.32 -12.58
C LYS A 250 12.06 -2.89 -13.01
N ARG A 251 11.15 -2.67 -13.97
CA ARG A 251 10.66 -1.33 -14.36
C ARG A 251 9.84 -0.70 -13.25
N THR A 252 9.00 -1.50 -12.59
CA THR A 252 8.14 -1.05 -11.49
C THR A 252 8.97 -0.70 -10.26
N GLN A 253 9.91 -1.56 -9.85
CA GLN A 253 10.86 -1.26 -8.77
C GLN A 253 11.64 0.05 -9.03
N LYS A 254 12.15 0.27 -10.26
CA LYS A 254 12.80 1.54 -10.63
C LYS A 254 11.84 2.74 -10.59
N SER A 255 10.56 2.54 -10.87
CA SER A 255 9.55 3.61 -10.83
C SER A 255 9.26 4.04 -9.38
N ILE A 256 9.19 3.09 -8.44
CA ILE A 256 8.98 3.37 -7.00
C ILE A 256 10.08 4.29 -6.44
N LYS A 257 11.34 4.10 -6.88
CA LYS A 257 12.47 5.00 -6.54
C LYS A 257 12.24 6.48 -6.96
N SER A 258 11.27 6.76 -7.81
CA SER A 258 10.88 8.11 -8.26
C SER A 258 9.70 8.70 -7.47
N GLY A 259 9.08 7.93 -6.56
CA GLY A 259 7.96 8.30 -5.69
C GLY A 259 8.24 9.38 -4.65
N GLY A 260 9.48 9.83 -4.54
CA GLY A 260 9.96 10.68 -3.45
C GLY A 260 10.45 9.85 -2.27
N THR A 261 10.93 10.53 -1.23
CA THR A 261 11.46 9.91 -0.02
C THR A 261 10.52 10.20 1.15
N LYS A 262 9.74 9.19 1.59
CA LYS A 262 9.25 9.18 2.98
C LYS A 262 10.44 8.96 3.91
N ASN A 263 10.28 9.21 5.20
CA ASN A 263 11.32 8.97 6.22
C ASN A 263 11.40 7.47 6.56
N TRP A 264 11.68 6.68 5.53
CA TRP A 264 11.79 5.23 5.58
C TRP A 264 12.97 4.79 6.44
N LYS A 265 12.68 3.93 7.42
CA LYS A 265 13.65 3.29 8.29
C LYS A 265 13.47 1.77 8.23
N LEU A 266 14.58 1.04 8.34
CA LEU A 266 14.55 -0.43 8.49
C LEU A 266 15.14 -0.86 9.83
N GLN A 267 14.53 -1.87 10.41
CA GLN A 267 15.11 -2.67 11.49
C GLN A 267 15.32 -4.09 10.97
N PHE A 268 16.52 -4.64 11.16
CA PHE A 268 16.82 -6.02 10.81
C PHE A 268 17.49 -6.73 11.98
N CYS A 269 16.81 -7.73 12.54
CA CYS A 269 17.22 -8.44 13.75
C CYS A 269 17.80 -9.82 13.44
N GLY A 270 18.64 -9.94 12.40
CA GLY A 270 19.38 -11.17 12.09
C GLY A 270 18.53 -12.34 11.60
N GLY A 271 17.24 -12.14 11.36
CA GLY A 271 16.27 -13.23 11.38
C GLY A 271 15.22 -13.26 10.28
N ASN A 272 14.11 -13.94 10.57
CA ASN A 272 13.01 -14.14 9.62
C ASN A 272 12.16 -12.89 9.39
N ILE A 273 12.31 -11.84 10.20
CA ILE A 273 11.52 -10.60 10.13
C ILE A 273 12.43 -9.41 9.86
N ILE A 274 12.04 -8.60 8.88
CA ILE A 274 12.54 -7.24 8.64
C ILE A 274 11.39 -6.27 8.92
N VAL A 275 11.61 -5.20 9.67
CA VAL A 275 10.57 -4.20 9.95
C VAL A 275 10.87 -2.92 9.18
N ALA A 276 9.90 -2.44 8.39
CA ALA A 276 9.93 -1.09 7.86
C ALA A 276 9.11 -0.15 8.74
N SER A 277 9.72 0.96 9.15
CA SER A 277 9.09 2.05 9.90
C SER A 277 8.88 3.23 8.96
N VAL A 278 7.66 3.77 8.93
CA VAL A 278 7.33 5.00 8.17
C VAL A 278 6.19 5.73 8.85
N ASP A 279 6.34 7.05 9.03
CA ASP A 279 5.32 7.95 9.62
C ASP A 279 4.74 7.46 10.97
N GLY A 280 5.56 6.75 11.77
CA GLY A 280 5.18 6.18 13.07
C GLY A 280 4.49 4.80 13.01
N LEU A 281 4.29 4.24 11.82
CA LEU A 281 3.72 2.90 11.60
C LEU A 281 4.83 1.88 11.31
N HIS A 282 4.64 0.66 11.82
CA HIS A 282 5.55 -0.48 11.60
C HIS A 282 4.92 -1.54 10.70
N TYR A 283 5.73 -2.07 9.78
CA TYR A 283 5.35 -3.04 8.78
C TYR A 283 6.36 -4.19 8.76
N ASN A 284 5.93 -5.36 9.23
CA ASN A 284 6.75 -6.54 9.39
C ASN A 284 6.73 -7.38 8.11
N PHE A 285 7.90 -7.60 7.52
CA PHE A 285 8.12 -8.52 6.40
C PHE A 285 8.70 -9.82 6.96
N GLY A 286 7.85 -10.83 7.15
CA GLY A 286 8.23 -12.11 7.73
C GLY A 286 8.34 -13.21 6.66
N ARG A 287 9.43 -13.99 6.65
CA ARG A 287 9.58 -15.09 5.70
C ARG A 287 8.65 -16.25 6.02
N THR A 288 8.18 -16.91 4.97
CA THR A 288 7.48 -18.19 5.03
C THR A 288 8.07 -19.13 3.98
N GLU A 289 8.16 -20.42 4.31
CA GLU A 289 8.55 -21.45 3.34
C GLU A 289 7.38 -21.80 2.40
N ASN A 290 6.13 -21.57 2.84
CA ASN A 290 4.92 -21.87 2.08
C ASN A 290 4.67 -20.81 0.97
N PRO A 291 4.77 -21.15 -0.34
CA PRO A 291 4.55 -20.20 -1.42
C PRO A 291 3.12 -19.65 -1.47
N ASP A 292 2.13 -20.44 -1.03
CA ASP A 292 0.72 -20.02 -0.99
C ASP A 292 0.50 -18.87 -0.02
N ASP A 293 1.40 -18.64 0.93
CA ASP A 293 1.33 -17.54 1.89
C ASP A 293 2.04 -16.26 1.42
N TYR A 294 2.73 -16.26 0.28
CA TYR A 294 3.44 -15.06 -0.20
C TYR A 294 2.47 -13.89 -0.44
N PHE A 295 2.88 -12.70 0.00
CA PHE A 295 2.13 -11.45 -0.02
C PHE A 295 0.84 -11.46 0.84
N LYS A 296 0.51 -12.53 1.58
CA LYS A 296 -0.62 -12.50 2.52
C LYS A 296 -0.32 -11.53 3.66
N THR A 297 -1.18 -10.53 3.80
CA THR A 297 -1.16 -9.58 4.90
C THR A 297 -2.02 -10.05 6.07
N LYS A 298 -1.52 -9.89 7.29
CA LYS A 298 -2.28 -10.07 8.54
C LYS A 298 -2.15 -8.81 9.38
N ASN A 299 -3.25 -8.35 9.95
CA ASN A 299 -3.24 -7.35 11.01
C ASN A 299 -3.65 -8.08 12.30
N ALA A 300 -2.64 -8.52 13.05
CA ALA A 300 -2.84 -9.31 14.26
C ALA A 300 -2.67 -8.41 15.49
N VAL A 301 -3.66 -8.48 16.39
CA VAL A 301 -3.63 -7.77 17.68
C VAL A 301 -2.34 -8.14 18.42
N GLY A 302 -1.48 -7.15 18.66
CA GLY A 302 -0.19 -7.31 19.35
C GLY A 302 1.06 -7.36 18.45
N TYR A 303 0.95 -7.69 17.16
CA TYR A 303 2.10 -7.79 16.24
C TYR A 303 2.16 -6.68 15.17
N GLY A 304 1.09 -5.91 15.00
CA GLY A 304 1.01 -4.84 14.00
C GLY A 304 0.78 -5.36 12.58
N ASN A 305 1.10 -4.55 11.58
CA ASN A 305 0.97 -4.93 10.18
C ASN A 305 2.02 -5.97 9.81
N TYR A 306 1.61 -7.12 9.27
CA TYR A 306 2.51 -8.21 8.88
C TYR A 306 2.24 -8.67 7.45
N MET A 307 3.28 -8.90 6.66
CA MET A 307 3.24 -9.52 5.34
C MET A 307 4.18 -10.73 5.30
N SER A 308 3.65 -11.87 4.88
CA SER A 308 4.43 -13.04 4.53
C SER A 308 5.18 -12.82 3.21
N ILE A 309 6.48 -13.13 3.18
CA ILE A 309 7.36 -12.95 2.00
C ILE A 309 8.17 -14.21 1.67
N GLU A 310 8.73 -14.24 0.46
CA GLU A 310 9.59 -15.30 -0.06
C GLU A 310 10.71 -15.73 0.91
N PHE A 311 10.94 -17.03 1.01
CA PHE A 311 12.07 -17.60 1.74
C PHE A 311 13.39 -17.39 0.99
N GLY A 312 14.48 -17.13 1.71
CA GLY A 312 15.80 -16.85 1.13
C GLY A 312 16.78 -16.22 2.12
N ASP A 313 17.92 -15.77 1.60
CA ASP A 313 18.95 -15.05 2.37
C ASP A 313 18.34 -13.78 3.02
N PRO A 314 18.48 -13.60 4.35
CA PRO A 314 17.99 -12.40 5.03
C PRO A 314 18.50 -11.09 4.45
N PHE A 315 19.77 -11.04 4.08
CA PHE A 315 20.42 -9.83 3.59
C PHE A 315 19.97 -9.48 2.18
N ASP A 316 19.67 -10.47 1.33
CA ASP A 316 19.20 -10.22 -0.03
C ASP A 316 17.83 -9.49 -0.01
N VAL A 317 16.91 -9.89 0.87
CA VAL A 317 15.64 -9.18 1.08
C VAL A 317 15.88 -7.80 1.71
N PHE A 318 16.73 -7.71 2.73
CA PHE A 318 17.04 -6.45 3.41
C PHE A 318 17.62 -5.40 2.44
N PHE A 319 18.60 -5.78 1.60
CA PHE A 319 19.14 -4.89 0.57
C PHE A 319 18.13 -4.59 -0.54
N TYR A 320 17.28 -5.55 -0.92
CA TYR A 320 16.17 -5.30 -1.84
C TYR A 320 15.22 -4.20 -1.33
N LEU A 321 14.91 -4.20 -0.03
CA LEU A 321 14.08 -3.16 0.60
C LEU A 321 14.82 -1.81 0.69
N ILE A 322 16.11 -1.81 1.07
CA ILE A 322 16.97 -0.62 1.04
C ILE A 322 16.95 0.02 -0.36
N ASP A 323 17.14 -0.79 -1.40
CA ASP A 323 17.17 -0.33 -2.78
C ASP A 323 15.81 0.15 -3.29
N THR A 324 14.73 -0.51 -2.89
CA THR A 324 13.37 -0.20 -3.33
C THR A 324 12.87 1.11 -2.70
N TYR A 325 13.09 1.29 -1.40
CA TYR A 325 12.65 2.49 -0.65
C TYR A 325 13.71 3.61 -0.60
N ARG A 326 14.88 3.40 -1.21
CA ARG A 326 16.03 4.33 -1.24
C ARG A 326 16.55 4.72 0.15
N ILE A 327 16.57 3.75 1.06
CA ILE A 327 16.92 3.99 2.46
C ILE A 327 18.41 4.31 2.59
N ARG A 328 18.72 5.35 3.36
CA ARG A 328 20.08 5.80 3.67
C ARG A 328 20.44 5.66 5.15
N VAL A 329 19.44 5.50 6.01
CA VAL A 329 19.56 5.34 7.45
C VAL A 329 18.81 4.07 7.87
N VAL A 330 19.55 3.10 8.40
CA VAL A 330 19.00 1.91 9.06
C VAL A 330 18.79 2.25 10.53
N GLU A 331 17.60 1.99 11.05
CA GLU A 331 17.22 2.33 12.43
C GLU A 331 17.84 1.37 13.44
N SER A 332 17.85 0.08 13.11
CA SER A 332 18.42 -0.96 13.97
C SER A 332 19.00 -2.12 13.16
N LEU A 333 20.22 -2.52 13.49
CA LEU A 333 20.85 -3.74 13.02
C LEU A 333 21.17 -4.64 14.21
N GLY A 334 20.46 -5.75 14.34
CA GLY A 334 20.59 -6.71 15.41
C GLY A 334 21.22 -8.02 14.97
N ILE A 335 22.18 -8.50 15.75
CA ILE A 335 22.88 -9.77 15.60
C ILE A 335 22.35 -10.70 16.69
N TYR A 336 21.23 -11.36 16.41
CA TYR A 336 20.52 -12.26 17.34
C TYR A 336 20.78 -13.74 17.06
N PHE A 337 21.00 -14.09 15.80
CA PHE A 337 21.33 -15.43 15.32
C PHE A 337 21.84 -15.33 13.87
N GLY A 338 22.56 -16.35 13.40
CA GLY A 338 23.14 -16.41 12.05
C GLY A 338 24.67 -16.55 12.07
N SER A 339 25.27 -16.89 10.92
CA SER A 339 26.71 -17.12 10.83
C SER A 339 27.51 -15.83 10.65
N PHE A 340 28.77 -15.84 11.10
CA PHE A 340 29.75 -14.78 10.79
C PHE A 340 29.78 -14.44 9.30
N GLU A 341 29.71 -15.45 8.42
CA GLU A 341 29.74 -15.26 6.97
C GLU A 341 28.59 -14.37 6.49
N GLN A 342 27.35 -14.69 6.87
CA GLN A 342 26.14 -13.93 6.50
C GLN A 342 26.22 -12.47 6.98
N PHE A 343 26.56 -12.25 8.25
CA PHE A 343 26.72 -10.89 8.77
C PHE A 343 27.91 -10.15 8.17
N SER A 344 29.01 -10.83 7.83
CA SER A 344 30.16 -10.19 7.20
C SER A 344 29.85 -9.74 5.77
N LYS A 345 29.07 -10.52 5.01
CA LYS A 345 28.50 -10.12 3.70
C LYS A 345 27.65 -8.85 3.87
N GLY A 346 26.70 -8.86 4.81
CA GLY A 346 25.83 -7.72 5.10
C GLY A 346 26.58 -6.47 5.55
N ALA A 347 27.52 -6.61 6.49
CA ALA A 347 28.32 -5.50 7.01
C ALA A 347 29.18 -4.86 5.91
N ARG A 348 29.88 -5.66 5.08
CA ARG A 348 30.69 -5.15 3.97
C ARG A 348 29.86 -4.37 2.96
N GLU A 349 28.66 -4.85 2.63
CA GLU A 349 27.76 -4.16 1.71
C GLU A 349 27.21 -2.84 2.30
N LEU A 350 26.88 -2.81 3.60
CA LEU A 350 26.49 -1.58 4.31
C LEU A 350 27.63 -0.54 4.35
N ILE A 351 28.87 -0.99 4.60
CA ILE A 351 30.08 -0.15 4.56
C ILE A 351 30.31 0.39 3.14
N GLY A 352 30.30 -0.47 2.13
CA GLY A 352 30.52 -0.09 0.72
C GLY A 352 29.48 0.88 0.17
N ARG A 353 28.25 0.82 0.69
CA ARG A 353 27.16 1.76 0.38
C ARG A 353 27.15 3.03 1.26
N ASN A 354 28.04 3.14 2.24
CA ASN A 354 28.09 4.19 3.27
C ASN A 354 26.71 4.46 3.92
N ILE A 355 26.03 3.39 4.33
CA ILE A 355 24.73 3.48 5.00
C ILE A 355 24.94 3.88 6.46
N GLU A 356 24.21 4.89 6.92
CA GLU A 356 24.15 5.23 8.35
C GLU A 356 23.32 4.18 9.09
N ILE A 357 23.78 3.81 10.29
CA ILE A 357 23.07 2.88 11.17
C ILE A 357 22.90 3.58 12.51
N GLU A 358 21.68 3.89 12.89
CA GLU A 358 21.42 4.55 14.17
C GLU A 358 21.82 3.62 15.32
N GLN A 359 21.38 2.35 15.28
CA GLN A 359 21.54 1.43 16.40
C GLN A 359 22.08 0.07 15.96
N VAL A 360 23.05 -0.46 16.71
CA VAL A 360 23.55 -1.84 16.56
C VAL A 360 23.37 -2.60 17.87
N TYR A 361 22.87 -3.83 17.77
CA TYR A 361 22.63 -4.75 18.88
C TYR A 361 23.36 -6.08 18.61
N ILE A 362 24.07 -6.60 19.61
CA ILE A 362 24.64 -7.96 19.60
C ILE A 362 24.10 -8.70 20.82
N GLU A 363 23.30 -9.73 20.59
CA GLU A 363 22.64 -10.51 21.64
C GLU A 363 23.56 -11.62 22.17
N ASP A 364 23.33 -12.10 23.40
CA ASP A 364 24.04 -13.26 23.95
C ASP A 364 23.27 -14.56 23.73
N THR A 365 23.25 -15.03 22.49
CA THR A 365 22.64 -16.32 22.11
C THR A 365 23.71 -17.35 21.75
N SER A 366 23.35 -18.64 21.78
CA SER A 366 24.23 -19.75 21.36
C SER A 366 24.43 -19.81 19.83
N GLU A 367 23.50 -19.17 19.13
CA GLU A 367 23.36 -19.07 17.69
C GLU A 367 24.30 -18.00 17.10
N VAL A 368 24.66 -16.97 17.89
CA VAL A 368 25.67 -15.97 17.53
C VAL A 368 27.06 -16.54 17.77
N LYS A 369 27.67 -17.04 16.69
CA LYS A 369 29.02 -17.65 16.66
C LYS A 369 30.02 -16.75 15.92
N ASP A 370 31.28 -16.84 16.33
CA ASP A 370 32.43 -16.16 15.70
C ASP A 370 32.29 -14.63 15.61
N VAL A 371 31.45 -14.01 16.46
CA VAL A 371 31.09 -12.59 16.37
C VAL A 371 32.27 -11.67 16.72
N GLU A 372 33.29 -12.18 17.41
CA GLU A 372 34.56 -11.51 17.64
C GLU A 372 35.27 -11.14 16.33
N LYS A 373 35.03 -11.91 15.25
CA LYS A 373 35.57 -11.63 13.91
C LYS A 373 34.79 -10.52 13.19
N LEU A 374 33.56 -10.18 13.63
CA LEU A 374 32.81 -9.03 13.11
C LEU A 374 33.25 -7.70 13.74
N MET A 375 33.85 -7.72 14.93
CA MET A 375 34.20 -6.49 15.66
C MET A 375 35.08 -5.51 14.84
N PRO A 376 36.08 -5.96 14.06
CA PRO A 376 36.81 -5.08 13.13
C PRO A 376 35.96 -4.51 11.98
N LEU A 377 34.88 -5.19 11.56
CA LEU A 377 33.94 -4.65 10.57
C LEU A 377 33.06 -3.56 11.20
N LEU A 378 32.63 -3.72 12.45
CA LEU A 378 31.80 -2.74 13.17
C LEU A 378 32.50 -1.37 13.30
N ASN A 379 33.82 -1.33 13.51
CA ASN A 379 34.59 -0.07 13.53
C ASN A 379 34.51 0.70 12.21
N ASN A 380 34.35 0.00 11.08
CA ASN A 380 34.22 0.58 9.76
C ASN A 380 32.78 1.00 9.41
N MET A 381 31.78 0.59 10.21
CA MET A 381 30.37 0.93 10.00
C MET A 381 30.04 2.31 10.58
N ASN A 382 29.13 3.03 9.92
CA ASN A 382 28.71 4.37 10.35
C ASN A 382 27.62 4.28 11.43
N ILE A 383 28.00 3.89 12.65
CA ILE A 383 27.09 3.71 13.80
C ILE A 383 26.99 5.03 14.59
N THR A 384 25.80 5.66 14.65
CA THR A 384 25.67 7.05 15.12
C THR A 384 24.99 7.21 16.50
N GLN A 385 23.92 6.46 16.80
CA GLN A 385 23.13 6.67 18.03
C GLN A 385 23.49 5.71 19.16
N LYS A 386 23.50 4.39 18.92
CA LYS A 386 23.58 3.39 19.99
C LYS A 386 24.35 2.13 19.57
N PHE A 387 25.26 1.68 20.43
CA PHE A 387 25.82 0.33 20.36
C PHE A 387 25.49 -0.43 21.63
N VAL A 388 24.91 -1.63 21.46
CA VAL A 388 24.60 -2.58 22.53
C VAL A 388 25.31 -3.88 22.25
N CYS A 389 26.13 -4.35 23.19
CA CYS A 389 26.79 -5.64 23.10
C CYS A 389 26.55 -6.43 24.39
N LEU A 390 25.68 -7.44 24.30
CA LEU A 390 25.36 -8.35 25.38
C LEU A 390 26.22 -9.62 25.34
N LYS A 391 26.82 -9.95 24.19
CA LYS A 391 27.60 -11.18 23.96
C LYS A 391 28.78 -11.34 24.92
N GLN A 392 28.92 -12.53 25.52
CA GLN A 392 30.15 -12.91 26.20
C GLN A 392 31.23 -13.36 25.19
N PHE A 393 32.37 -12.68 25.18
CA PHE A 393 33.54 -13.05 24.38
C PHE A 393 34.51 -13.97 25.16
N PRO A 394 35.39 -14.73 24.48
CA PRO A 394 36.47 -15.47 25.13
C PRO A 394 37.34 -14.54 26.00
N SER A 395 37.81 -15.02 27.16
CA SER A 395 38.53 -14.18 28.16
C SER A 395 39.82 -13.48 27.64
N LYS A 396 40.43 -14.02 26.58
CA LYS A 396 41.60 -13.45 25.89
C LYS A 396 41.23 -12.39 24.84
N PHE A 397 39.94 -12.19 24.52
CA PHE A 397 39.47 -11.23 23.53
C PHE A 397 39.85 -9.79 23.92
N ARG A 398 40.34 -9.03 22.94
CA ARG A 398 40.71 -7.62 23.06
C ARG A 398 40.27 -6.91 21.79
N HIS A 399 39.67 -5.74 21.93
CA HIS A 399 39.25 -4.90 20.81
C HIS A 399 39.25 -3.43 21.25
N GLN A 400 39.46 -2.53 20.29
CA GLN A 400 39.34 -1.09 20.49
C GLN A 400 38.33 -0.52 19.49
N LEU A 401 37.43 0.33 19.96
CA LEU A 401 36.49 1.04 19.08
C LEU A 401 37.18 2.29 18.50
N ASP A 402 37.30 2.34 17.17
CA ASP A 402 37.89 3.50 16.46
C ASP A 402 36.95 4.73 16.47
N LYS A 403 35.64 4.50 16.70
CA LYS A 403 34.59 5.52 16.75
C LYS A 403 33.59 5.16 17.84
N PHE A 404 33.09 6.17 18.53
CA PHE A 404 32.07 6.01 19.57
C PHE A 404 30.72 6.58 19.09
N PRO A 405 29.62 5.80 19.15
CA PRO A 405 28.27 6.32 18.91
C PRO A 405 27.82 7.20 20.09
N THR A 406 26.64 7.81 19.99
CA THR A 406 26.11 8.68 21.06
C THR A 406 25.94 7.94 22.41
N ARG A 407 25.67 6.63 22.39
CA ARG A 407 25.43 5.80 23.59
C ARG A 407 26.06 4.41 23.44
N ILE A 408 26.73 3.92 24.49
CA ILE A 408 27.22 2.52 24.55
C ILE A 408 26.67 1.79 25.78
N LEU A 409 26.28 0.53 25.59
CA LEU A 409 25.95 -0.43 26.64
C LEU A 409 26.67 -1.74 26.33
N ILE A 410 27.62 -2.15 27.18
CA ILE A 410 28.40 -3.39 27.01
C ILE A 410 28.23 -4.23 28.27
N HIS A 411 27.66 -5.43 28.14
CA HIS A 411 27.36 -6.30 29.28
C HIS A 411 28.59 -7.06 29.79
N TYR A 412 29.42 -7.59 28.90
CA TYR A 412 30.69 -8.21 29.27
C TYR A 412 31.86 -7.30 28.86
N SER A 413 31.99 -6.17 29.57
CA SER A 413 32.90 -5.07 29.18
C SER A 413 34.37 -5.27 29.55
N PHE A 414 34.81 -6.50 29.85
CA PHE A 414 36.19 -6.80 30.24
C PHE A 414 37.26 -6.43 29.19
N TRP A 415 36.86 -6.26 27.92
CA TRP A 415 37.73 -5.83 26.83
C TRP A 415 37.72 -4.30 26.61
N PHE A 416 36.77 -3.58 27.22
CA PHE A 416 36.67 -2.11 27.19
C PHE A 416 37.54 -1.54 28.33
N ASN A 417 38.73 -1.08 27.97
CA ASN A 417 39.76 -0.67 28.93
C ASN A 417 39.74 0.84 29.25
N ILE A 418 40.59 1.27 30.18
CA ILE A 418 40.70 2.67 30.60
C ILE A 418 41.07 3.61 29.44
N SER A 419 41.94 3.21 28.51
CA SER A 419 42.29 4.02 27.33
C SER A 419 41.04 4.38 26.52
N GLN A 420 40.21 3.39 26.19
CA GLN A 420 38.93 3.61 25.49
C GLN A 420 37.98 4.50 26.32
N LEU A 421 37.86 4.28 27.63
CA LEU A 421 37.03 5.12 28.49
C LEU A 421 37.51 6.59 28.51
N LEU A 422 38.82 6.83 28.47
CA LEU A 422 39.41 8.17 28.48
C LEU A 422 39.23 8.91 27.15
N GLU A 423 39.04 8.20 26.04
CA GLU A 423 38.84 8.74 24.69
C GLU A 423 37.36 8.80 24.28
N CYS A 424 36.49 8.11 25.02
CA CYS A 424 35.06 7.97 24.74
C CYS A 424 34.33 9.32 24.69
N THR A 425 33.69 9.62 23.56
CA THR A 425 32.93 10.87 23.31
C THR A 425 31.42 10.75 23.58
N CYS A 426 30.97 9.57 24.04
CA CYS A 426 29.57 9.24 24.32
C CYS A 426 28.86 10.21 25.27
N VAL A 427 27.55 10.38 25.06
CA VAL A 427 26.63 11.00 26.03
C VAL A 427 26.33 10.04 27.18
N ARG A 428 26.23 8.74 26.88
CA ARG A 428 25.89 7.68 27.83
C ARG A 428 26.85 6.50 27.70
N ILE A 429 27.41 6.07 28.82
CA ILE A 429 28.30 4.93 28.93
C ILE A 429 27.77 3.98 30.00
N GLU A 430 27.49 2.73 29.63
CA GLU A 430 27.16 1.65 30.56
C GLU A 430 28.08 0.45 30.32
N LEU A 431 28.86 0.11 31.35
CA LEU A 431 29.84 -0.98 31.32
C LEU A 431 29.52 -1.96 32.46
N GLN A 432 28.89 -3.09 32.14
CA GLN A 432 28.69 -4.18 33.09
C GLN A 432 29.87 -5.17 33.00
N GLU A 433 30.04 -5.99 34.04
CA GLU A 433 31.15 -6.94 34.19
C GLU A 433 32.55 -6.39 33.79
N SER A 434 32.81 -5.13 34.15
CA SER A 434 34.04 -4.44 33.76
C SER A 434 35.25 -4.91 34.57
N ILE A 435 36.45 -4.75 34.01
CA ILE A 435 37.74 -4.99 34.69
C ILE A 435 38.40 -3.71 35.23
N LEU A 436 37.73 -2.56 35.11
CA LEU A 436 38.19 -1.27 35.61
C LEU A 436 38.27 -1.24 37.14
N THR A 437 39.39 -0.77 37.65
CA THR A 437 39.71 -0.63 39.08
C THR A 437 39.35 0.76 39.62
N ASN A 438 39.42 0.94 40.94
CA ASN A 438 39.34 2.29 41.54
C ASN A 438 40.39 3.26 40.97
N GLN A 439 41.58 2.79 40.61
CA GLN A 439 42.64 3.62 40.01
C GLN A 439 42.27 4.08 38.59
N ASP A 440 41.72 3.18 37.76
CA ASP A 440 41.23 3.52 36.42
C ASP A 440 40.10 4.56 36.51
N ILE A 441 39.18 4.37 37.45
CA ILE A 441 38.05 5.26 37.69
C ILE A 441 38.50 6.62 38.24
N ASP A 442 39.49 6.66 39.14
CA ASP A 442 40.10 7.92 39.59
C ASP A 442 40.71 8.65 38.40
N ALA A 443 41.54 7.99 37.58
CA ALA A 443 42.16 8.57 36.39
C ALA A 443 41.11 9.15 35.41
N PHE A 444 39.98 8.46 35.22
CA PHE A 444 38.83 9.01 34.50
C PHE A 444 38.31 10.31 35.13
N PHE A 445 38.08 10.36 36.45
CA PHE A 445 37.60 11.58 37.10
C PHE A 445 38.62 12.72 37.13
N GLN A 446 39.91 12.43 37.28
CA GLN A 446 40.97 13.44 37.16
C GLN A 446 40.98 14.05 35.75
N LYS A 447 40.73 13.26 34.70
CA LYS A 447 40.53 13.80 33.35
C LYS A 447 39.19 14.53 33.22
N TRP A 448 38.12 14.05 33.83
CA TRP A 448 36.78 14.67 33.80
C TRP A 448 36.72 16.05 34.49
N LYS A 449 37.51 16.29 35.55
CA LYS A 449 37.56 17.61 36.21
C LYS A 449 38.11 18.73 35.32
N LYS A 450 39.08 18.41 34.46
CA LYS A 450 39.74 19.38 33.57
C LYS A 450 38.75 20.08 32.62
N PRO A 451 38.89 21.38 32.34
CA PRO A 451 38.07 22.08 31.34
C PRO A 451 38.11 21.39 29.97
N GLY A 452 37.03 21.50 29.20
CA GLY A 452 36.91 20.93 27.84
C GLY A 452 36.75 19.41 27.74
N SER A 453 37.12 18.62 28.76
CA SER A 453 37.00 17.16 28.71
C SER A 453 35.54 16.66 28.80
N PHE A 454 35.25 15.55 28.11
CA PHE A 454 33.94 14.87 28.09
C PHE A 454 32.72 15.82 27.99
N PRO A 455 32.67 16.73 27.00
CA PRO A 455 31.65 17.78 26.94
C PRO A 455 30.23 17.20 26.85
N ASN A 456 30.07 16.08 26.14
CA ASN A 456 28.80 15.43 25.87
C ASN A 456 28.27 14.57 27.03
N LEU A 457 29.14 14.14 27.96
CA LEU A 457 28.78 13.14 28.96
C LEU A 457 27.63 13.62 29.84
N ARG A 458 26.64 12.74 30.01
CA ARG A 458 25.49 12.88 30.92
C ARG A 458 25.39 11.72 31.89
N TRP A 459 25.69 10.50 31.46
CA TRP A 459 25.61 9.30 32.31
C TRP A 459 26.81 8.37 32.12
N LEU A 460 27.39 7.95 33.23
CA LEU A 460 28.34 6.86 33.32
C LEU A 460 27.86 5.87 34.40
N GLN A 461 27.73 4.60 34.03
CA GLN A 461 27.59 3.48 34.97
C GLN A 461 28.68 2.45 34.69
N ILE A 462 29.39 2.04 35.75
CA ILE A 462 30.39 0.98 35.71
C ILE A 462 30.04 -0.03 36.80
N VAL A 463 29.94 -1.30 36.44
CA VAL A 463 29.74 -2.40 37.38
C VAL A 463 30.95 -3.33 37.27
N SER A 464 31.69 -3.50 38.38
CA SER A 464 32.94 -4.26 38.41
C SER A 464 33.20 -4.92 39.76
N LYS A 465 33.74 -6.15 39.71
CA LYS A 465 34.32 -6.85 40.87
C LYS A 465 35.62 -6.22 41.37
N LYS A 466 36.23 -5.30 40.62
CA LYS A 466 37.48 -4.62 41.01
C LYS A 466 37.26 -3.23 41.63
N ILE A 467 36.01 -2.84 41.86
CA ILE A 467 35.71 -1.68 42.70
C ILE A 467 35.65 -2.14 44.16
N ASP A 468 36.66 -1.75 44.94
CA ASP A 468 36.83 -2.15 46.34
C ASP A 468 36.66 -0.99 47.32
N GLY A 469 36.58 -1.31 48.62
CA GLY A 469 36.58 -0.33 49.72
C GLY A 469 37.95 -0.11 50.36
N LYS A 470 39.05 -0.24 49.59
CA LYS A 470 40.44 -0.11 50.07
C LYS A 470 41.19 1.01 49.36
N SER A 471 40.94 1.19 48.07
CA SER A 471 41.59 2.19 47.22
C SER A 471 40.70 3.42 47.06
N PRO A 472 41.23 4.66 47.07
CA PRO A 472 40.41 5.86 46.90
C PRO A 472 39.96 6.09 45.45
N ILE A 473 38.81 6.73 45.30
CA ILE A 473 38.34 7.38 44.07
C ILE A 473 38.06 8.85 44.43
N LEU A 474 38.72 9.80 43.76
CA LEU A 474 38.72 11.23 44.10
C LEU A 474 39.08 11.51 45.56
N GLY A 475 39.98 10.71 46.15
CA GLY A 475 40.36 10.78 47.56
C GLY A 475 39.35 10.18 48.54
N MET A 476 38.20 9.68 48.07
CA MET A 476 37.16 9.05 48.89
C MET A 476 37.27 7.53 48.82
N ILE A 477 37.26 6.84 49.96
CA ILE A 477 37.22 5.38 50.01
C ILE A 477 35.77 4.90 49.79
N PRO A 478 35.50 3.97 48.85
CA PRO A 478 34.17 3.40 48.68
C PRO A 478 33.68 2.61 49.92
N PRO A 479 32.36 2.57 50.20
CA PRO A 479 31.27 3.08 49.37
C PRO A 479 31.14 4.61 49.47
N ILE A 480 31.02 5.27 48.31
CA ILE A 480 30.92 6.74 48.20
C ILE A 480 29.44 7.10 48.21
N LEU A 481 28.94 7.44 49.41
CA LEU A 481 27.52 7.69 49.70
C LEU A 481 27.33 8.99 50.50
N HIS A 482 26.18 9.64 50.36
CA HIS A 482 25.83 10.83 51.14
C HIS A 482 25.32 10.49 52.56
N VAL A 483 26.26 10.16 53.46
CA VAL A 483 25.99 9.64 54.81
C VAL A 483 24.99 10.48 55.62
N SER A 484 25.01 11.81 55.51
CA SER A 484 24.19 12.73 56.33
C SER A 484 22.79 13.04 55.78
N ARG A 485 22.41 12.53 54.61
CA ARG A 485 21.06 12.70 54.02
C ARG A 485 20.64 11.47 53.19
N PRO A 486 20.45 10.30 53.84
CA PRO A 486 19.95 9.12 53.14
C PRO A 486 18.63 9.40 52.43
N ARG A 487 18.42 8.76 51.27
CA ARG A 487 17.29 8.95 50.33
C ARG A 487 17.34 10.23 49.49
N SER A 488 18.40 11.03 49.55
CA SER A 488 18.61 12.14 48.60
C SER A 488 18.72 11.58 47.18
N ALA A 489 17.85 11.97 46.27
CA ALA A 489 17.85 11.49 44.89
C ALA A 489 17.92 12.67 43.91
N VAL A 490 18.69 12.49 42.83
CA VAL A 490 18.67 13.37 41.65
C VAL A 490 18.36 12.52 40.44
N SER A 491 17.49 13.04 39.58
CA SER A 491 17.03 12.35 38.39
C SER A 491 16.84 13.28 37.20
N TRP A 492 17.25 12.85 36.02
CA TRP A 492 16.92 13.47 34.73
C TRP A 492 16.36 12.41 33.79
N HIS A 493 15.11 12.57 33.36
CA HIS A 493 14.36 11.56 32.62
C HIS A 493 14.35 10.21 33.37
N ALA A 494 14.85 9.13 32.74
CA ALA A 494 14.94 7.81 33.35
C ALA A 494 16.18 7.61 34.24
N ASP A 495 17.16 8.52 34.17
CA ASP A 495 18.40 8.40 34.94
C ASP A 495 18.18 8.87 36.37
N ARG A 496 18.61 8.07 37.35
CA ARG A 496 18.47 8.36 38.77
C ARG A 496 19.70 7.90 39.55
N VAL A 497 20.22 8.80 40.38
CA VAL A 497 21.25 8.50 41.38
C VAL A 497 20.70 8.84 42.76
N THR A 498 20.80 7.91 43.70
CA THR A 498 20.47 8.11 45.11
C THR A 498 21.76 8.24 45.93
N ASP A 499 21.65 8.85 47.11
CA ASP A 499 22.72 8.89 48.13
C ASP A 499 24.06 9.35 47.55
N TYR A 500 24.04 10.37 46.70
CA TYR A 500 25.17 10.80 45.89
C TYR A 500 26.06 11.84 46.58
N VAL A 501 27.36 11.79 46.34
CA VAL A 501 28.28 12.90 46.63
C VAL A 501 28.36 13.83 45.42
N ARG A 502 28.36 15.14 45.67
CA ARG A 502 28.50 16.16 44.63
C ARG A 502 29.98 16.28 44.22
N VAL A 503 30.28 16.07 42.95
CA VAL A 503 31.60 16.30 42.36
C VAL A 503 31.52 17.52 41.44
N THR A 504 32.35 18.52 41.66
CA THR A 504 32.40 19.73 40.83
C THR A 504 33.59 19.66 39.88
N LYS A 505 33.35 19.97 38.60
CA LYS A 505 34.34 20.17 37.54
C LYS A 505 34.99 21.56 37.68
N ASP A 506 36.21 21.76 37.19
CA ASP A 506 36.96 23.01 37.36
C ASP A 506 36.24 24.24 36.75
N ASN A 507 35.35 24.01 35.78
CA ASN A 507 34.48 25.04 35.17
C ASN A 507 33.11 25.21 35.87
N GLY A 508 32.94 24.70 37.09
CA GLY A 508 31.71 24.77 37.87
C GLY A 508 30.64 23.73 37.51
N ARG A 509 30.77 22.97 36.41
CA ARG A 509 29.79 21.94 36.03
C ARG A 509 29.73 20.84 37.09
N VAL A 510 28.53 20.42 37.46
CA VAL A 510 28.30 19.49 38.57
C VAL A 510 28.03 18.07 38.06
N GLY A 511 28.59 17.08 38.75
CA GLY A 511 28.19 15.69 38.66
C GLY A 511 27.81 15.10 40.02
N PHE A 512 27.02 14.03 39.99
CA PHE A 512 26.46 13.37 41.16
C PHE A 512 26.96 11.92 41.16
N LEU A 513 27.90 11.61 42.05
CA LEU A 513 28.61 10.34 42.14
C LEU A 513 28.04 9.47 43.25
N ASN A 514 27.76 8.21 42.95
CA ASN A 514 27.41 7.19 43.92
C ASN A 514 28.25 5.93 43.64
N VAL A 515 28.87 5.36 44.67
CA VAL A 515 29.59 4.08 44.56
C VAL A 515 29.11 3.14 45.65
N GLN A 516 28.46 2.06 45.25
CA GLN A 516 27.94 1.01 46.12
C GLN A 516 28.83 -0.23 46.00
N LEU A 517 29.18 -0.84 47.13
CA LEU A 517 29.93 -2.10 47.17
C LEU A 517 28.99 -3.31 47.25
N GLY A 518 29.40 -4.43 46.64
CA GLY A 518 28.68 -5.70 46.68
C GLY A 518 29.41 -6.78 45.87
N THR A 519 28.76 -7.91 45.60
CA THR A 519 29.30 -8.99 44.72
C THR A 519 29.72 -8.45 43.34
N TRP A 520 29.00 -7.44 42.88
CA TRP A 520 29.33 -6.61 41.73
C TRP A 520 29.15 -5.14 42.16
N SER A 521 30.23 -4.53 42.66
CA SER A 521 30.25 -3.12 43.04
C SER A 521 29.87 -2.23 41.86
N THR A 522 29.03 -1.24 42.13
CA THR A 522 28.38 -0.38 41.14
C THR A 522 28.74 1.08 41.37
N LEU A 523 29.30 1.72 40.34
CA LEU A 523 29.44 3.16 40.23
C LEU A 523 28.34 3.73 39.34
N LYS A 524 27.71 4.82 39.77
CA LYS A 524 26.81 5.65 38.98
C LYS A 524 27.25 7.10 39.05
N PHE A 525 27.32 7.75 37.90
CA PHE A 525 27.68 9.16 37.78
C PHE A 525 26.79 9.87 36.78
N LEU A 526 26.02 10.84 37.29
CA LEU A 526 25.07 11.65 36.54
C LEU A 526 25.57 13.09 36.47
N VAL A 527 25.80 13.61 35.27
CA VAL A 527 26.29 14.97 35.06
C VAL A 527 25.11 15.91 34.85
N ALA A 528 25.09 17.02 35.58
CA ALA A 528 24.08 18.06 35.42
C ALA A 528 24.07 18.57 33.96
N PRO A 529 22.88 18.87 33.40
CA PRO A 529 22.78 19.57 32.13
C PRO A 529 23.46 20.94 32.23
N ILE A 530 23.99 21.40 31.10
CA ILE A 530 24.38 22.80 30.93
C ILE A 530 23.05 23.57 30.79
N ILE A 531 22.84 24.56 31.66
CA ILE A 531 21.69 25.48 31.65
C ILE A 531 22.05 26.64 30.73
#